data_AF-A0A7Y0DYD3-F1
#
_entry.id   AF-A0A7Y0DYD3-F1
#
_cell.length_a   1.000
_cell.length_b   1.000
_cell.length_c   1.000
_cell.angle_alpha   90.00
_cell.angle_beta   90.00
_cell.angle_gamma   90.00
#
_symmetry.space_group_name_H-M   'P 1'
#
loop_
_entity.id
_entity.type
_entity.pdbx_description
1 polymer ?
#
loop_
_entity_poly.entity_id
_entity_poly.type
_entity_poly.pdbx_seq_one_letter_code
_entity_poly.pdbx_strand_id
1 'polypeptide(L)'
;MALLRGLGRLFLLIAVVFAGNGLYVWLSGNGGKPAGVVWFEQHHTSLNNAEVIVSRYLMVPGVWRDAVLPYLQRPAWEASLWGVIVCLIIGGLFVYLGRRRRRRGGLKQH
;
A
#
# COMPACT_ATOMS: atom_id res chain seq x y z
N MET A 1 2.12 22.93 2.62
CA MET A 1 2.59 22.20 3.83
C MET A 1 1.53 21.27 4.43
N ALA A 2 0.24 21.65 4.46
CA ALA A 2 -0.85 20.75 4.85
C ALA A 2 -1.01 19.54 3.91
N LEU A 3 -0.74 19.74 2.61
CA LEU A 3 -0.83 18.68 1.60
C LEU A 3 0.05 17.46 1.89
N LEU A 4 1.35 17.64 2.19
CA LEU A 4 2.28 16.54 2.51
C LEU A 4 1.89 15.80 3.80
N ARG A 5 1.31 16.51 4.77
CA ARG A 5 0.81 15.90 6.01
C ARG A 5 -0.51 15.16 5.78
N GLY A 6 -1.37 15.69 4.92
CA GLY A 6 -2.60 15.04 4.46
C GLY A 6 -2.27 13.76 3.71
N LEU A 7 -1.34 13.82 2.75
CA LEU A 7 -0.87 12.66 1.99
C LEU A 7 -0.24 11.61 2.90
N GLY A 8 0.64 12.00 3.83
CA GLY A 8 1.21 11.08 4.80
C GLY A 8 0.15 10.41 5.70
N ARG A 9 -0.84 11.17 6.17
CA ARG A 9 -1.98 10.60 6.93
C ARG A 9 -2.82 9.66 6.09
N LEU A 10 -3.04 9.97 4.81
CA LEU A 10 -3.76 9.09 3.89
C LEU A 10 -3.04 7.74 3.75
N PHE A 11 -1.71 7.75 3.54
CA PHE A 11 -0.93 6.51 3.52
C PHE A 11 -0.97 5.73 4.83
N LEU A 12 -1.00 6.42 5.98
CA LEU A 12 -1.18 5.75 7.27
C LEU A 12 -2.58 5.13 7.43
N LEU A 13 -3.64 5.82 6.99
CA LEU A 13 -5.00 5.27 6.98
C LEU A 13 -5.08 4.04 6.07
N ILE A 14 -4.47 4.10 4.88
CA ILE A 14 -4.37 2.95 3.97
C ILE A 14 -3.64 1.79 4.67
N ALA A 15 -2.54 2.05 5.38
CA ALA A 15 -1.82 1.02 6.13
C ALA A 15 -2.72 0.34 7.18
N VAL A 16 -3.57 1.09 7.89
CA VAL A 16 -4.53 0.53 8.86
C VAL A 16 -5.56 -0.35 8.16
N VAL A 17 -6.06 0.05 6.99
CA VAL A 17 -6.99 -0.76 6.19
C VAL A 17 -6.31 -2.07 5.75
N PHE A 18 -5.08 -2.03 5.28
CA PHE A 18 -4.31 -3.23 4.93
C PHE A 18 -4.09 -4.15 6.13
N ALA A 19 -3.80 -3.59 7.31
CA ALA A 19 -3.63 -4.36 8.54
C ALA A 19 -4.94 -5.03 8.96
N GLY A 20 -6.06 -4.31 8.90
CA GLY A 20 -7.39 -4.84 9.17
C GLY A 20 -7.78 -5.97 8.21
N ASN A 21 -7.53 -5.79 6.91
CA ASN A 21 -7.75 -6.83 5.90
C ASN A 21 -6.86 -8.05 6.13
N GLY A 22 -5.58 -7.86 6.42
CA GLY A 22 -4.66 -8.95 6.73
C GLY A 22 -5.13 -9.75 7.94
N LEU A 23 -5.58 -9.08 9.00
CA LEU A 23 -6.14 -9.72 10.19
C LEU A 23 -7.44 -10.46 9.88
N TYR A 24 -8.36 -9.86 9.12
CA TYR A 24 -9.60 -10.48 8.69
C TYR A 24 -9.36 -11.75 7.85
N VAL A 25 -8.43 -11.69 6.90
CA VAL A 25 -8.06 -12.83 6.04
C VAL A 25 -7.41 -13.94 6.87
N TRP A 26 -6.59 -13.58 7.86
CA TRP A 26 -6.00 -14.54 8.79
C TRP A 26 -7.05 -15.22 9.66
N LEU A 27 -7.98 -14.45 10.25
CA LEU A 27 -9.07 -14.97 11.09
C LEU A 27 -10.10 -15.80 10.32
N SER A 28 -10.33 -15.50 9.04
CA SER A 28 -11.24 -16.28 8.18
C SER A 28 -10.64 -17.61 7.68
N GLY A 29 -9.40 -17.94 8.07
CA GLY A 29 -8.70 -19.14 7.62
C GLY A 29 -8.18 -19.05 6.18
N ASN A 30 -8.37 -17.91 5.51
CA ASN A 30 -7.91 -17.68 4.14
C ASN A 30 -6.46 -17.18 4.06
N GLY A 31 -5.78 -17.00 5.20
CA GLY A 31 -4.40 -16.52 5.26
C GLY A 31 -3.42 -17.29 4.38
N GLY A 32 -3.59 -18.62 4.29
CA GLY A 32 -2.73 -19.49 3.49
C GLY A 32 -3.04 -19.48 1.99
N LYS A 33 -4.19 -18.94 1.57
CA LYS A 33 -4.53 -18.83 0.14
C LYS A 33 -3.66 -17.77 -0.53
N PRO A 34 -3.40 -17.89 -1.84
CA PRO A 34 -2.75 -16.83 -2.61
C PRO A 34 -3.56 -15.52 -2.51
N ALA A 35 -2.87 -14.40 -2.30
CA ALA A 35 -3.49 -13.08 -2.17
C ALA A 35 -4.38 -12.72 -3.36
N GLY A 36 -3.98 -13.10 -4.57
CA GLY A 36 -4.76 -12.90 -5.79
C GLY A 36 -6.08 -13.67 -5.79
N VAL A 37 -6.12 -14.88 -5.21
CA VAL A 37 -7.36 -15.67 -5.08
C VAL A 37 -8.30 -15.00 -4.09
N VAL A 38 -7.78 -14.56 -2.94
CA VAL A 38 -8.57 -13.84 -1.93
C VAL A 38 -9.14 -12.54 -2.50
N TRP A 39 -8.33 -11.80 -3.27
CA TRP A 39 -8.78 -10.57 -3.93
C TRP A 39 -9.83 -10.86 -5.02
N PHE A 40 -9.64 -11.92 -5.81
CA PHE A 40 -10.61 -12.33 -6.82
C PHE A 40 -11.95 -12.75 -6.19
N GLU A 41 -11.93 -13.55 -5.12
CA GLU A 41 -13.11 -13.99 -4.36
C GLU A 41 -13.85 -12.80 -3.74
N GLN A 42 -13.13 -11.78 -3.25
CA GLN A 42 -13.75 -10.57 -2.70
C GLN A 42 -14.31 -9.64 -3.78
N HIS A 43 -13.56 -9.35 -4.85
CA HIS A 43 -13.94 -8.38 -5.88
C HIS A 43 -13.18 -8.57 -7.20
N HIS A 44 -13.54 -9.59 -7.98
CA HIS A 44 -12.98 -9.89 -9.31
C HIS A 44 -12.91 -8.68 -10.27
N THR A 45 -13.93 -7.81 -10.29
CA THR A 45 -13.95 -6.63 -11.18
C THR A 45 -12.82 -5.65 -10.85
N SER A 46 -12.48 -5.51 -9.57
CA SER A 46 -11.41 -4.61 -9.13
C SER A 46 -10.02 -5.11 -9.55
N LEU A 47 -9.81 -6.43 -9.54
CA LEU A 47 -8.59 -7.07 -9.99
C LEU A 47 -8.36 -6.85 -11.50
N ASN A 48 -9.39 -7.10 -12.31
CA ASN A 48 -9.32 -6.89 -13.76
C ASN A 48 -9.08 -5.42 -14.11
N ASN A 49 -9.75 -4.50 -13.41
CA ASN A 49 -9.51 -3.07 -13.61
C ASN A 49 -8.08 -2.68 -13.23
N ALA A 50 -7.53 -3.23 -12.14
CA ALA A 50 -6.15 -2.98 -11.76
C ALA A 50 -5.16 -3.48 -12.82
N GLU A 51 -5.38 -4.67 -13.39
CA GLU A 51 -4.57 -5.21 -14.47
C GLU A 51 -4.60 -4.31 -15.71
N VAL A 52 -5.79 -3.88 -16.12
CA VAL A 52 -5.97 -2.98 -17.28
C VAL A 52 -5.29 -1.64 -17.02
N ILE A 53 -5.42 -1.09 -15.81
CA ILE A 53 -4.81 0.19 -15.46
C ILE A 53 -3.29 0.08 -15.50
N VAL A 54 -2.71 -0.94 -14.86
CA VAL A 54 -1.26 -1.13 -14.83
C VAL A 54 -0.72 -1.40 -16.23
N SER A 55 -1.36 -2.26 -17.00
CA SER A 55 -0.90 -2.62 -18.34
C SER A 55 -1.01 -1.45 -19.33
N ARG A 56 -2.07 -0.63 -19.23
CA ARG A 56 -2.31 0.48 -20.17
C ARG A 56 -1.65 1.79 -19.77
N TYR A 57 -1.68 2.16 -18.50
CA TYR A 57 -1.30 3.51 -18.05
C TYR A 57 0.10 3.59 -17.46
N LEU A 58 0.62 2.49 -16.91
CA LEU A 58 2.00 2.49 -16.37
C LEU A 58 3.05 2.23 -17.46
N MET A 59 2.67 1.98 -18.73
CA MET A 59 3.54 1.82 -19.90
C MET A 59 4.71 0.82 -19.74
N VAL A 60 4.69 -0.01 -18.69
CA VAL A 60 5.65 -1.09 -18.49
C VAL A 60 4.86 -2.40 -18.48
N PRO A 61 4.64 -3.03 -19.65
CA PRO A 61 3.85 -4.27 -19.76
C PRO A 61 4.41 -5.43 -18.92
N GLY A 62 5.69 -5.36 -18.53
CA GLY A 62 6.33 -6.31 -17.63
C GLY A 62 5.95 -6.16 -16.16
N VAL A 63 5.64 -4.95 -15.65
CA VAL A 63 5.47 -4.73 -14.20
C VAL A 63 4.36 -5.58 -13.58
N TRP A 64 3.25 -5.75 -14.31
CA TRP A 64 2.18 -6.61 -13.83
C TRP A 64 2.64 -8.06 -13.70
N ARG A 65 3.35 -8.58 -14.71
CA ARG A 65 3.83 -9.97 -14.74
C ARG A 65 5.01 -10.22 -13.81
N ASP A 66 5.92 -9.27 -13.71
CA ASP A 66 7.21 -9.43 -13.05
C ASP A 66 7.19 -9.04 -11.57
N ALA A 67 6.26 -8.16 -11.16
CA ALA A 67 6.15 -7.71 -9.77
C ALA A 67 4.79 -8.04 -9.15
N VAL A 68 3.69 -7.69 -9.84
CA VAL A 68 2.34 -7.78 -9.26
C VAL A 68 1.88 -9.23 -9.17
N LEU A 69 2.00 -10.02 -10.23
CA LEU A 69 1.67 -11.46 -10.25
C LEU A 69 2.43 -12.26 -9.19
N PRO A 70 3.78 -12.20 -9.09
CA PRO A 70 4.50 -12.90 -8.04
C PRO A 70 4.13 -12.43 -6.64
N TYR A 71 3.75 -11.16 -6.46
CA TYR A 71 3.19 -10.68 -5.19
C TYR A 71 1.82 -11.29 -4.88
N LEU A 72 0.94 -11.40 -5.87
CA LEU A 72 -0.40 -11.98 -5.73
C LEU A 72 -0.37 -13.50 -5.48
N GLN A 73 0.69 -14.17 -5.90
CA GLN A 73 0.89 -15.60 -5.66
C GLN A 73 1.34 -15.91 -4.22
N ARG A 74 1.82 -14.91 -3.47
CA ARG A 74 2.20 -15.09 -2.06
C ARG A 74 0.96 -15.34 -1.20
N PRO A 75 1.16 -15.98 -0.03
CA PRO A 75 0.11 -16.10 0.98
C PRO A 75 -0.50 -14.72 1.30
N ALA A 76 -1.82 -14.67 1.40
CA ALA A 76 -2.56 -13.43 1.60
C ALA A 76 -2.15 -12.68 2.88
N TRP A 77 -1.74 -13.40 3.92
CA TRP A 77 -1.20 -12.79 5.14
C TRP A 77 0.13 -12.05 4.88
N GLU A 78 1.02 -12.66 4.10
CA GLU A 78 2.34 -12.10 3.78
C GLU A 78 2.20 -10.90 2.85
N ALA A 79 1.37 -11.01 1.82
CA ALA A 79 1.04 -9.89 0.93
C ALA A 79 0.42 -8.73 1.73
N SER A 80 -0.48 -9.00 2.68
CA SER A 80 -1.07 -7.93 3.49
C SER A 80 -0.01 -7.22 4.34
N LEU A 81 0.93 -7.96 4.95
CA LEU A 81 2.04 -7.38 5.71
C LEU A 81 2.95 -6.49 4.86
N TRP A 82 3.31 -6.93 3.65
CA TRP A 82 4.09 -6.10 2.74
C TRP A 82 3.37 -4.78 2.39
N GLY A 83 2.06 -4.85 2.14
CA GLY A 83 1.23 -3.66 1.92
C GLY A 83 1.27 -2.68 3.10
N VAL A 84 1.15 -3.19 4.33
CA VAL A 84 1.29 -2.39 5.55
C VAL A 84 2.66 -1.75 5.66
N ILE A 85 3.73 -2.53 5.50
CA ILE A 85 5.12 -2.06 5.64
C ILE A 85 5.41 -0.94 4.65
N VAL A 86 5.09 -1.14 3.36
CA VAL A 86 5.32 -0.14 2.31
C VAL A 86 4.54 1.14 2.61
N CYS A 87 3.27 1.03 3.00
CA CYS A 87 2.46 2.20 3.33
C CYS A 87 2.97 2.95 4.57
N LEU A 88 3.44 2.23 5.60
CA LEU A 88 4.04 2.85 6.78
C LEU A 88 5.37 3.55 6.47
N ILE A 89 6.22 2.96 5.64
CA ILE A 89 7.50 3.58 5.24
C ILE A 89 7.21 4.86 4.46
N ILE A 90 6.35 4.80 3.44
CA ILE A 90 6.02 5.96 2.60
C ILE A 90 5.31 7.04 3.42
N GLY A 91 4.26 6.68 4.15
CA GLY A 91 3.50 7.59 5.01
C GLY A 91 4.37 8.22 6.09
N GLY A 92 5.19 7.41 6.76
CA GLY A 92 6.16 7.85 7.76
C GLY A 92 7.19 8.81 7.19
N LEU A 93 7.74 8.52 6.01
CA LEU A 93 8.69 9.40 5.32
C LEU A 93 8.05 10.75 4.98
N PHE A 94 6.83 10.76 4.43
CA PHE A 94 6.11 12.00 4.12
C PHE A 94 5.82 12.84 5.37
N VAL A 95 5.39 12.20 6.46
CA VAL A 95 5.16 12.87 7.75
C VAL A 95 6.48 13.42 8.32
N TYR A 96 7.55 12.63 8.28
CA TYR A 96 8.88 13.02 8.78
C TYR A 96 9.46 14.20 8.00
N LEU A 97 9.43 14.16 6.67
CA LEU A 97 9.86 15.27 5.80
C LEU A 97 9.02 16.53 6.04
N GLY A 98 7.71 16.38 6.25
CA GLY A 98 6.80 17.46 6.61
C GLY A 98 7.02 18.06 8.01
N ARG A 99 7.70 17.35 8.91
CA ARG A 99 8.12 17.83 10.25
C ARG A 99 9.52 18.49 10.20
N ARG A 100 10.48 17.89 9.49
CA ARG A 100 11.88 18.34 9.43
C ARG A 100 12.04 19.74 8.84
N ARG A 101 11.26 20.12 7.83
CA ARG A 101 11.28 21.48 7.25
C ARG A 101 10.83 22.58 8.22
N ARG A 102 9.99 22.26 9.22
CA ARG A 102 9.52 23.24 10.22
C ARG A 102 10.63 23.63 11.20
N ARG A 103 11.47 22.67 11.61
CA ARG A 103 12.57 22.93 12.56
C ARG A 103 13.69 23.82 11.98
N ARG A 104 13.91 23.81 10.67
CA ARG A 104 14.91 24.69 10.01
C ARG A 104 14.42 26.12 9.76
N GLY A 105 13.11 26.36 9.75
CA GLY A 105 12.55 27.72 9.59
C GLY A 105 12.53 28.56 10.87
N GLY A 106 12.77 27.95 12.04
CA GLY A 106 12.77 28.63 13.34
C GLY A 106 14.14 29.07 13.85
N LEU A 107 15.22 28.82 13.10
CA LEU A 107 16.61 29.13 13.49
C LEU A 107 17.16 30.39 12.81
N LYS A 108 16.30 31.40 12.59
CA LYS A 108 16.72 32.73 12.10
C LYS A 108 16.10 33.86 12.92
N GLN A 109 16.13 33.76 14.25
CA GLN A 109 15.93 34.91 15.14
C GLN A 109 16.70 34.66 16.43
N HIS A 110 17.99 35.00 16.43
CA HIS A 110 18.73 35.53 17.57
C HIS A 110 20.03 36.14 17.06
#